data_AF-A0A3M1R672-F1
#
_entry.id   AF-A0A3M1R672-F1
#
_cell.length_a   1.000
_cell.length_b   1.000
_cell.length_c   1.000
_cell.angle_alpha   90.00
_cell.angle_beta   90.00
_cell.angle_gamma   90.00
#
_symmetry.space_group_name_H-M   'P 1'
#
loop_
_entity.id
_entity.type
_entity.pdbx_description
1 polymer ?
#
loop_
_entity_poly.entity_id
_entity_poly.type
_entity_poly.pdbx_seq_one_letter_code
_entity_poly.pdbx_strand_id
1 'polypeptide(L)'
;MRSGQMIIVVIITSMPFLLGCPRDSGRPKTYPVEGVVTLNGEPVEGATVVFSPVGGGEGETSPQAAQAKTDADGHYELSTFEAGDGAIPGEYAVIVTKYDVKPTPGGPELESEEGQMKAFLEAQQGGDDSAVRNLLPAKYANAQTSGLKFTVKLERNSIDIKLEN
;
A
#
# COMPACT_ATOMS: atom_id res chain seq x y z
N MET A 1 21.41 48.32 46.71
CA MET A 1 21.67 49.62 46.05
C MET A 1 22.99 49.53 45.30
N ARG A 2 22.98 49.94 44.01
CA ARG A 2 24.12 50.18 43.09
C ARG A 2 24.73 48.91 42.47
N SER A 3 24.38 48.53 41.24
CA SER A 3 24.68 49.14 39.92
C SER A 3 25.91 48.48 39.28
N GLY A 4 25.74 47.95 38.07
CA GLY A 4 26.83 47.46 37.22
C GLY A 4 26.31 46.77 35.95
N GLN A 5 25.97 47.59 34.96
CA GLN A 5 25.39 47.26 33.66
C GLN A 5 26.38 46.56 32.70
N MET A 6 25.85 45.66 31.86
CA MET A 6 26.30 45.24 30.50
C MET A 6 27.72 44.69 30.29
N ILE A 7 27.79 43.41 29.89
CA ILE A 7 28.45 43.02 28.63
C ILE A 7 27.58 41.98 27.92
N ILE A 8 27.09 42.34 26.74
CA ILE A 8 26.44 41.48 25.76
C ILE A 8 27.54 40.64 25.11
N VAL A 9 27.46 39.31 25.22
CA VAL A 9 28.14 38.40 24.28
C VAL A 9 27.10 37.42 23.79
N VAL A 10 26.37 37.84 22.77
CA VAL A 10 25.49 37.00 21.97
C VAL A 10 26.39 36.14 21.09
N ILE A 11 26.73 34.94 21.56
CA ILE A 11 27.36 33.92 20.73
C ILE A 11 26.25 33.21 19.97
N ILE A 12 25.82 33.81 18.86
CA ILE A 12 25.05 33.12 17.81
C ILE A 12 26.00 32.09 17.21
N THR A 13 26.02 30.91 17.81
CA THR A 13 26.76 29.77 17.27
C THR A 13 25.92 29.25 16.13
N SER A 14 26.26 29.71 14.92
CA SER A 14 25.68 29.25 13.66
C SER A 14 25.99 27.77 13.49
N MET A 15 25.06 26.91 13.95
CA MET A 15 25.06 25.49 13.65
C MET A 15 24.72 25.38 12.16
N PRO A 16 25.66 24.94 11.29
CA PRO A 16 25.36 24.76 9.88
C PRO A 16 24.30 23.66 9.79
N PHE A 17 23.07 24.08 9.47
CA PHE A 17 22.01 23.19 9.06
C PHE A 17 22.57 22.40 7.88
N LEU A 18 22.89 21.13 8.12
CA LEU A 18 23.19 20.18 7.06
C LEU A 18 21.90 20.05 6.23
N LEU A 19 21.73 20.96 5.28
CA LEU A 19 20.81 20.84 4.18
C LEU A 19 21.30 19.64 3.36
N GLY A 20 20.92 18.45 3.81
CA GLY A 20 20.94 17.27 2.98
C GLY A 20 20.08 17.59 1.76
N CYS A 21 20.73 17.84 0.62
CA CYS A 21 20.04 17.93 -0.65
C CYS A 21 19.23 16.64 -0.83
N PRO A 22 17.92 16.71 -1.13
CA PRO A 22 17.19 15.54 -1.54
C PRO A 22 17.91 14.94 -2.75
N ARG A 23 18.27 13.65 -2.67
CA ARG A 23 18.77 12.90 -3.83
C ARG A 23 17.65 12.91 -4.86
N ASP A 24 17.83 13.71 -5.90
CA ASP A 24 16.93 13.70 -7.05
C ASP A 24 17.12 12.37 -7.77
N SER A 25 16.23 11.42 -7.48
CA SER A 25 16.26 10.08 -8.06
C SER A 25 15.71 10.05 -9.50
N GLY A 26 15.38 11.22 -10.09
CA GLY A 26 14.68 11.31 -11.37
C GLY A 26 13.28 10.69 -11.34
N ARG A 27 12.71 10.49 -10.14
CA ARG A 27 11.40 9.85 -9.97
C ARG A 27 10.30 10.91 -9.97
N PRO A 28 9.12 10.63 -10.55
CA PRO A 28 7.95 11.47 -10.40
C PRO A 28 7.62 11.73 -8.94
N LYS A 29 7.12 12.93 -8.67
CA LYS A 29 6.67 13.30 -7.33
C LYS A 29 5.40 12.52 -6.97
N THR A 30 5.42 11.88 -5.81
CA THR A 30 4.27 11.23 -5.20
C THR A 30 3.63 12.13 -4.15
N TYR A 31 2.39 11.83 -3.81
CA TYR A 31 1.61 12.53 -2.79
C TYR A 31 0.96 11.51 -1.86
N PRO A 32 0.99 11.73 -0.53
CA PRO A 32 0.42 10.80 0.44
C PRO A 32 -1.04 10.46 0.12
N VAL A 33 -1.36 9.17 0.15
CA VAL A 33 -2.73 8.66 -0.02
C VAL A 33 -3.00 7.66 1.09
N GLU A 34 -4.05 7.93 1.85
CA GLU A 34 -4.52 7.07 2.94
C GLU A 34 -6.05 6.94 2.89
N GLY A 35 -6.59 5.98 3.61
CA GLY A 35 -8.04 5.84 3.79
C GLY A 35 -8.41 4.54 4.47
N VAL A 36 -9.71 4.24 4.50
CA VAL A 36 -10.24 3.01 5.12
C VAL A 36 -10.95 2.14 4.08
N VAL A 37 -10.67 0.84 4.10
CA VAL A 37 -11.43 -0.15 3.34
C VAL A 37 -12.51 -0.76 4.23
N THR A 38 -13.76 -0.72 3.77
CA THR A 38 -14.90 -1.35 4.44
C THR A 38 -15.64 -2.29 3.51
N LEU A 39 -16.23 -3.37 4.04
CA LEU A 39 -17.16 -4.26 3.36
C LEU A 39 -18.50 -4.23 4.10
N ASN A 40 -19.56 -3.77 3.43
CA ASN A 40 -20.88 -3.58 4.04
C ASN A 40 -20.85 -2.74 5.34
N GLY A 41 -19.90 -1.80 5.45
CA GLY A 41 -19.71 -0.95 6.61
C GLY A 41 -18.74 -1.48 7.67
N GLU A 42 -18.24 -2.71 7.56
CA GLU A 42 -17.25 -3.29 8.48
C GLU A 42 -15.82 -3.10 7.95
N PRO A 43 -14.84 -2.73 8.80
CA PRO A 43 -13.45 -2.58 8.36
C PRO A 43 -12.87 -3.90 7.88
N VAL A 44 -12.10 -3.86 6.79
CA VAL A 44 -11.49 -5.06 6.20
C VAL A 44 -10.01 -5.10 6.54
N GLU A 45 -9.64 -5.97 7.48
CA GLU A 45 -8.23 -6.22 7.82
C GLU A 45 -7.51 -7.06 6.76
N GLY A 46 -6.24 -6.75 6.50
CA GLY A 46 -5.32 -7.58 5.72
C GLY A 46 -5.62 -7.66 4.23
N ALA A 47 -6.50 -6.80 3.71
CA ALA A 47 -6.74 -6.66 2.29
C ALA A 47 -5.57 -5.98 1.59
N THR A 48 -5.25 -6.45 0.39
CA THR A 48 -4.33 -5.78 -0.53
C THR A 48 -5.11 -4.84 -1.42
N VAL A 49 -4.73 -3.56 -1.38
CA VAL A 49 -5.30 -2.49 -2.20
C VAL A 49 -4.28 -2.13 -3.25
N VAL A 50 -4.68 -2.11 -4.52
CA VAL A 50 -3.83 -1.70 -5.64
C VAL A 50 -4.54 -0.63 -6.45
N PHE A 51 -3.88 0.50 -6.60
CA PHE A 51 -4.27 1.60 -7.48
C PHE A 51 -3.56 1.38 -8.81
N SER A 52 -4.29 0.88 -9.80
CA SER A 52 -3.79 0.70 -11.16
C SER A 52 -4.10 1.94 -12.01
N PRO A 53 -3.12 2.61 -12.63
CA PRO A 53 -3.35 3.80 -13.43
C PRO A 53 -4.32 3.54 -14.59
N VAL A 54 -5.22 4.49 -14.86
CA VAL A 54 -6.11 4.49 -16.01
C VAL A 54 -5.49 5.34 -17.11
N GLY A 55 -5.13 4.70 -18.22
CA GLY A 55 -4.42 5.35 -19.32
C GLY A 55 -2.90 5.28 -19.12
N GLY A 56 -2.21 4.79 -20.16
CA GLY A 56 -0.76 4.79 -20.20
C GLY A 56 -0.28 6.19 -20.54
N GLY A 57 0.33 6.88 -19.58
CA GLY A 57 1.26 7.95 -19.94
C GLY A 57 2.43 7.33 -20.72
N GLU A 58 2.92 8.03 -21.72
CA GLU A 58 4.24 7.73 -22.30
C GLU A 58 5.26 8.67 -21.64
N GLY A 59 6.35 8.12 -21.11
CA GLY A 59 7.46 8.90 -20.53
C GLY A 59 7.65 8.74 -19.02
N GLU A 60 8.55 9.54 -18.46
CA GLU A 60 8.96 9.42 -17.05
C GLU A 60 7.86 9.83 -16.06
N THR A 61 6.83 10.56 -16.50
CA THR A 61 5.73 11.06 -15.66
C THR A 61 4.50 10.16 -15.65
N SER A 62 4.59 8.95 -16.19
CA SER A 62 3.45 8.04 -16.24
C SER A 62 3.03 7.62 -14.84
N PRO A 63 1.73 7.70 -14.50
CA PRO A 63 1.27 7.22 -13.20
C PRO A 63 1.60 5.73 -13.09
N GLN A 64 2.28 5.37 -12.00
CA GLN A 64 2.62 3.98 -11.68
C GLN A 64 1.61 3.42 -10.71
N ALA A 65 1.53 2.08 -10.67
CA ALA A 65 0.70 1.40 -9.70
C ALA A 65 1.22 1.66 -8.29
N ALA A 66 0.29 1.95 -7.38
CA ALA A 66 0.58 2.10 -5.96
C ALA A 66 -0.18 1.02 -5.18
N GLN A 67 0.38 0.56 -4.08
CA GLN A 67 -0.20 -0.55 -3.31
C GLN A 67 -0.13 -0.31 -1.81
N ALA A 68 -1.05 -0.94 -1.08
CA ALA A 68 -1.08 -0.98 0.37
C ALA A 68 -1.68 -2.28 0.88
N LYS A 69 -1.42 -2.57 2.16
CA LYS A 69 -2.13 -3.60 2.91
C LYS A 69 -2.89 -2.94 4.05
N THR A 70 -4.14 -3.31 4.24
CA THR A 70 -4.96 -2.76 5.32
C THR A 70 -4.59 -3.35 6.68
N ASP A 71 -4.64 -2.53 7.72
CA ASP A 71 -4.46 -2.93 9.12
C ASP A 71 -5.77 -3.45 9.75
N ALA A 72 -5.75 -3.74 11.06
CA ALA A 72 -6.90 -4.28 11.81
C ALA A 72 -8.14 -3.35 11.79
N ASP A 73 -7.93 -2.04 11.66
CA ASP A 73 -8.97 -1.03 11.59
C ASP A 73 -9.39 -0.75 10.12
N GLY A 74 -8.82 -1.50 9.16
CA GLY A 74 -9.09 -1.35 7.73
C GLY A 74 -8.35 -0.17 7.09
N HIS A 75 -7.48 0.52 7.82
CA HIS A 75 -6.73 1.66 7.31
C HIS A 75 -5.61 1.20 6.38
N TYR A 76 -5.34 1.97 5.33
CA TYR A 76 -4.26 1.73 4.40
C TYR A 76 -3.50 3.02 4.07
N GLU A 77 -2.22 2.87 3.75
CA GLU A 77 -1.35 3.94 3.27
C GLU A 77 -0.64 3.47 2.00
N LEU A 78 -0.85 4.16 0.87
CA LEU A 78 -0.28 3.75 -0.41
C LEU A 78 1.24 3.98 -0.45
N SER A 79 1.91 3.07 -1.15
CA SER A 79 3.32 3.16 -1.48
C SER A 79 3.51 2.91 -2.98
N THR A 80 4.34 3.72 -3.62
CA THR A 80 4.74 3.59 -5.03
C THR A 80 6.22 3.22 -5.15
N PHE A 81 7.12 4.02 -4.57
CA PHE A 81 8.57 3.78 -4.64
C PHE A 81 9.18 3.45 -3.28
N GLU A 82 8.71 4.13 -2.24
CA GLU A 82 9.13 3.95 -0.86
C GLU A 82 7.89 3.76 0.04
N ALA A 83 8.09 3.15 1.21
CA ALA A 83 6.98 2.93 2.13
C ALA A 83 6.35 4.27 2.56
N GLY A 84 5.05 4.42 2.33
CA GLY A 84 4.27 5.61 2.71
C GLY A 84 4.47 6.84 1.83
N ASP A 85 5.17 6.73 0.70
CA ASP A 85 5.38 7.86 -0.21
C ASP A 85 4.12 8.26 -1.00
N GLY A 86 3.08 7.43 -0.96
CA GLY A 86 1.78 7.67 -1.60
C GLY A 86 1.75 7.25 -3.06
N ALA A 87 1.10 8.07 -3.89
CA ALA A 87 0.89 7.79 -5.32
C ALA A 87 1.19 9.01 -6.18
N ILE A 88 1.54 8.76 -7.44
CA ILE A 88 1.69 9.81 -8.46
C ILE A 88 0.29 10.37 -8.76
N PRO A 89 0.11 11.70 -8.95
CA PRO A 89 -1.18 12.26 -9.32
C PRO A 89 -1.69 11.68 -10.65
N GLY A 90 -2.97 11.29 -10.68
CA GLY A 90 -3.55 10.64 -11.84
C GLY A 90 -4.89 9.97 -11.55
N GLU A 91 -5.48 9.39 -12.59
CA GLU A 91 -6.68 8.56 -12.46
C GLU A 91 -6.30 7.09 -12.27
N TYR A 92 -6.99 6.41 -11.36
CA TYR A 92 -6.69 5.04 -10.96
C TYR A 92 -7.95 4.19 -10.90
N ALA A 93 -7.87 2.99 -11.44
CA ALA A 93 -8.80 1.90 -11.20
C ALA A 93 -8.28 1.09 -10.00
N VAL A 94 -9.15 0.83 -9.03
CA VAL A 94 -8.74 0.19 -7.78
C VAL A 94 -9.14 -1.26 -7.76
N ILE A 95 -8.18 -2.09 -7.35
CA ILE A 95 -8.33 -3.51 -7.08
C ILE A 95 -8.23 -3.70 -5.58
N VAL A 96 -9.15 -4.47 -5.00
CA VAL A 96 -9.08 -4.88 -3.60
C VAL A 96 -9.24 -6.39 -3.52
N THR A 97 -8.27 -7.04 -2.90
CA THR A 97 -8.25 -8.50 -2.72
C THR A 97 -7.93 -8.84 -1.27
N LYS A 98 -8.55 -9.88 -0.73
CA LYS A 98 -8.18 -10.45 0.56
C LYS A 98 -8.11 -11.95 0.39
N TYR A 99 -6.90 -12.47 0.33
CA TYR A 99 -6.68 -13.90 0.21
C TYR A 99 -6.44 -14.49 1.58
N ASP A 100 -7.28 -15.45 1.96
CA ASP A 100 -6.98 -16.35 3.07
C ASP A 100 -5.99 -17.38 2.56
N VAL A 101 -4.70 -17.09 2.74
CA VAL A 101 -3.66 -18.09 2.57
C VAL A 101 -3.64 -18.86 3.88
N LYS A 102 -4.40 -19.95 3.96
CA LYS A 102 -4.20 -20.92 5.03
C LYS A 102 -2.73 -21.33 4.94
N PRO A 103 -1.92 -21.17 6.00
CA PRO A 103 -0.59 -21.77 5.99
C PRO A 103 -0.80 -23.26 5.73
N THR A 104 -0.25 -23.77 4.63
CA THR A 104 -0.25 -25.20 4.35
C THR A 104 0.25 -25.90 5.62
N PRO A 105 -0.48 -26.87 6.20
CA PRO A 105 0.03 -27.66 7.30
C PRO A 105 1.25 -28.43 6.78
N GLY A 106 2.43 -27.88 7.01
CA GLY A 106 3.64 -28.32 6.34
C GLY A 106 4.73 -27.28 6.48
N GLY A 107 5.35 -27.24 7.67
CA GLY A 107 6.69 -26.71 7.84
C GLY A 107 7.70 -27.57 7.04
N PRO A 108 8.89 -27.90 7.56
CA PRO A 108 10.01 -28.48 6.79
C PRO A 108 9.75 -29.78 6.00
N GLU A 109 8.54 -30.36 6.05
CA GLU A 109 8.10 -31.54 5.29
C GLU A 109 8.13 -31.35 3.75
N LEU A 110 7.95 -30.13 3.23
CA LEU A 110 7.97 -29.82 1.78
C LEU A 110 9.36 -29.94 1.13
N GLU A 111 10.42 -30.08 1.94
CA GLU A 111 11.77 -30.36 1.44
C GLU A 111 11.99 -31.86 1.15
N SER A 112 11.08 -32.73 1.60
CA SER A 112 11.14 -34.18 1.35
C SER A 112 10.36 -34.59 0.09
N GLU A 113 10.86 -35.60 -0.63
CA GLU A 113 10.17 -36.15 -1.81
C GLU A 113 8.76 -36.67 -1.48
N GLU A 114 8.56 -37.18 -0.26
CA GLU A 114 7.24 -37.62 0.23
C GLU A 114 6.29 -36.45 0.47
N GLY A 115 6.77 -35.35 1.05
CA GLY A 115 5.98 -34.13 1.24
C GLY A 115 5.57 -33.50 -0.10
N GLN A 116 6.46 -33.53 -1.10
CA GLN A 116 6.18 -33.05 -2.45
C GLN A 116 5.17 -33.95 -3.19
N MET A 117 5.32 -35.27 -3.11
CA MET A 117 4.39 -36.24 -3.69
C MET A 117 3.00 -36.11 -3.07
N LYS A 118 2.92 -35.97 -1.74
CA LYS A 118 1.65 -35.81 -1.03
C LYS A 118 0.95 -34.50 -1.38
N ALA A 119 1.68 -33.38 -1.41
CA ALA A 119 1.12 -32.08 -1.80
C ALA A 119 0.62 -32.09 -3.26
N PHE A 120 1.33 -32.77 -4.16
CA PHE A 120 0.90 -32.93 -5.56
C PHE A 120 -0.35 -33.82 -5.70
N LEU A 121 -0.45 -34.89 -4.92
CA LEU A 121 -1.64 -35.75 -4.88
C LEU A 121 -2.86 -35.04 -4.29
N GLU A 122 -2.67 -34.25 -3.23
CA GLU A 122 -3.72 -33.43 -2.61
C GLU A 122 -4.21 -32.32 -3.57
N ALA A 123 -3.30 -31.73 -4.36
CA ALA A 123 -3.66 -30.77 -5.40
C ALA A 123 -4.42 -31.39 -6.59
N GLN A 124 -4.15 -32.66 -6.94
CA GLN A 124 -4.83 -33.36 -8.05
C GLN A 124 -6.18 -33.99 -7.67
N GLN A 125 -6.39 -34.31 -6.39
CA GLN A 125 -7.62 -34.99 -5.94
C GLN A 125 -8.83 -34.06 -5.75
N GLY A 126 -8.75 -32.79 -6.14
CA GLY A 126 -9.92 -31.91 -6.26
C GLY A 126 -10.68 -31.74 -4.95
N GLY A 127 -9.97 -31.52 -3.84
CA GLY A 127 -10.61 -31.04 -2.62
C GLY A 127 -11.16 -29.62 -2.84
N ASP A 128 -12.35 -29.33 -2.31
CA ASP A 128 -13.01 -28.01 -2.21
C ASP A 128 -12.23 -27.00 -1.33
N ASP A 129 -10.90 -27.12 -1.30
CA ASP A 129 -9.98 -26.47 -0.38
C ASP A 129 -8.84 -25.84 -1.20
N SER A 130 -9.21 -25.06 -2.22
CA SER A 130 -8.27 -24.09 -2.81
C SER A 130 -7.68 -23.28 -1.67
N ALA A 131 -6.39 -23.46 -1.40
CA ALA A 131 -5.62 -22.86 -0.30
C ALA A 131 -5.55 -21.31 -0.36
N VAL A 132 -6.31 -20.70 -1.26
CA VAL A 132 -6.42 -19.27 -1.53
C VAL A 132 -7.90 -18.99 -1.83
N ARG A 133 -8.70 -18.69 -0.79
CA ARG A 133 -10.07 -18.18 -0.97
C ARG A 133 -10.03 -16.65 -0.93
N ASN A 134 -10.53 -15.99 -1.98
CA ASN A 134 -10.76 -14.55 -1.93
C ASN A 134 -12.00 -14.30 -1.06
N LEU A 135 -11.80 -13.58 0.05
CA LEU A 135 -12.85 -13.28 1.01
C LEU A 135 -13.68 -12.04 0.60
N LEU A 136 -13.29 -11.37 -0.48
CA LEU A 136 -14.01 -10.22 -1.04
C LEU A 136 -14.77 -10.59 -2.31
N PRO A 137 -15.85 -9.86 -2.66
CA PRO A 137 -16.56 -10.06 -3.91
C PRO A 137 -15.62 -10.01 -5.13
N ALA A 138 -15.71 -11.02 -5.99
CA ALA A 138 -14.78 -11.21 -7.10
C ALA A 138 -14.69 -10.00 -8.06
N LYS A 139 -15.74 -9.18 -8.14
CA LYS A 139 -15.78 -7.96 -8.95
C LYS A 139 -14.64 -7.00 -8.60
N TYR A 140 -14.25 -6.91 -7.32
CA TYR A 140 -13.18 -6.02 -6.85
C TYR A 140 -11.76 -6.53 -7.10
N ALA A 141 -11.60 -7.80 -7.48
CA ALA A 141 -10.30 -8.39 -7.80
C ALA A 141 -9.78 -8.02 -9.20
N ASN A 142 -10.52 -7.21 -9.96
CA ASN A 142 -10.19 -6.87 -11.33
C ASN A 142 -10.46 -5.37 -11.59
N ALA A 143 -9.45 -4.66 -12.07
CA ALA A 143 -9.51 -3.21 -12.34
C ALA A 143 -10.61 -2.80 -13.34
N GLN A 144 -11.00 -3.71 -14.24
CA GLN A 144 -12.04 -3.45 -15.24
C GLN A 144 -13.45 -3.63 -14.67
N THR A 145 -13.63 -4.53 -13.70
CA THR A 145 -14.96 -4.88 -13.17
C THR A 145 -15.22 -4.36 -11.77
N SER A 146 -14.21 -3.81 -11.08
CA SER A 146 -14.36 -3.31 -9.71
C SER A 146 -15.31 -2.13 -9.64
N GLY A 147 -15.40 -1.33 -10.70
CA GLY A 147 -16.12 -0.06 -10.72
C GLY A 147 -15.50 1.02 -9.81
N LEU A 148 -14.41 0.70 -9.12
CA LEU A 148 -13.71 1.61 -8.22
C LEU A 148 -12.75 2.47 -9.03
N LYS A 149 -13.05 3.76 -9.12
CA LYS A 149 -12.21 4.75 -9.81
C LYS A 149 -11.98 5.94 -8.91
N PHE A 150 -10.72 6.32 -8.72
CA PHE A 150 -10.33 7.43 -7.88
C PHE A 150 -9.26 8.28 -8.54
N THR A 151 -9.24 9.56 -8.18
CA THR A 151 -8.24 10.52 -8.64
C THR A 151 -7.30 10.86 -7.50
N VAL A 152 -6.02 10.65 -7.71
CA VAL A 152 -4.96 11.13 -6.81
C VAL A 152 -4.61 12.56 -7.23
N LYS A 153 -4.76 13.50 -6.31
CA LYS A 153 -4.47 14.92 -6.54
C LYS A 153 -3.05 15.26 -6.13
N LEU A 154 -2.59 16.45 -6.55
CA LEU A 154 -1.32 17.06 -6.16
C LEU A 154 -1.33 17.61 -4.71
N GLU A 155 -1.96 16.89 -3.78
CA GLU A 155 -2.09 17.20 -2.36
C GLU A 155 -2.22 15.90 -1.55
N ARG A 156 -2.31 15.96 -0.21
CA ARG A 156 -2.65 14.77 0.60
C ARG A 156 -4.06 14.30 0.21
N ASN A 157 -4.22 13.00 -0.03
CA ASN A 157 -5.50 12.41 -0.40
C ASN A 157 -6.01 11.48 0.71
N SER A 158 -7.29 11.63 1.07
CA SER A 158 -8.03 10.71 1.94
C SER A 158 -9.11 10.04 1.10
N ILE A 159 -8.99 8.73 0.87
CA ILE A 159 -9.83 7.97 -0.07
C ILE A 159 -10.38 6.73 0.63
N ASP A 160 -11.63 6.79 1.08
CA ASP A 160 -12.30 5.62 1.68
C ASP A 160 -12.89 4.72 0.59
N ILE A 161 -12.62 3.42 0.70
CA ILE A 161 -13.08 2.41 -0.24
C ILE A 161 -14.20 1.62 0.42
N LYS A 162 -15.41 1.76 -0.12
CA LYS A 162 -16.60 1.05 0.36
C LYS A 162 -16.92 -0.08 -0.60
N LEU A 163 -16.80 -1.30 -0.09
CA LEU A 163 -17.13 -2.53 -0.79
C LEU A 163 -18.53 -2.99 -0.38
N GLU A 164 -19.25 -3.56 -1.33
CA GLU A 164 -20.59 -4.07 -1.15
C GLU A 164 -20.68 -5.45 -1.81
N ASN A 165 -21.45 -6.36 -1.20
CA ASN A 165 -21.63 -7.71 -1.75
C ASN A 165 -22.42 -7.66 -3.08
#